data_AF-A0A925C8K4-F1
#
_entry.id   AF-A0A925C8K4-F1
#
_cell.length_a   1.000
_cell.length_b   1.000
_cell.length_c   1.000
_cell.angle_alpha   90.00
_cell.angle_beta   90.00
_cell.angle_gamma   90.00
#
_symmetry.space_group_name_H-M   'P 1'
#
loop_
_entity.id
_entity.type
_entity.pdbx_description
1 polymer ?
#
loop_
_entity_poly.entity_id
_entity_poly.type
_entity_poly.pdbx_seq_one_letter_code
_entity_poly.pdbx_strand_id
1 'polypeptide(L)'
;GRYSVRSILDPPATFMASLAPLDADMRTLVLLDVLRDGLGRDGLHTFFFMRAAQHAPAIRDALAAAGMNREHELFVKALELFGPDYPVDNEARAKRFSYSSLDTPLNDFDVKMLEIARSFGSRDTLAKAMVAYVERIPPLWEKIEAKRAQLGEIARLRYLNQALVLRNNLWDKTDAEVVQALASLPTEQRTLLVMDIFNAEFSNGGVHQFFVNSSGAVAPEVYDAFRELGLERQALIYKRALDMFPGTYPRDMQKRRDKYFAGEWGPWDERLQKLTDEFYALDGGPTLVRVGDKAAAVEGGPGIWPAMAAYARVKKMLPC
;
A
#
# COMPACT_ATOMS: atom_id res chain seq x y z
N GLY A 1 5.21 2.89 7.98
CA GLY A 1 4.56 3.80 8.97
C GLY A 1 5.20 5.18 8.97
N ARG A 2 4.83 6.10 9.90
CA ARG A 2 5.43 7.46 9.99
C ARG A 2 6.96 7.43 9.98
N TYR A 3 7.57 6.46 10.67
CA TYR A 3 9.02 6.32 10.71
C TYR A 3 9.64 5.82 9.40
N SER A 4 8.97 4.94 8.65
CA SER A 4 9.43 4.50 7.32
C SER A 4 9.44 5.65 6.31
N VAL A 5 8.46 6.55 6.37
CA VAL A 5 8.47 7.77 5.55
C VAL A 5 9.63 8.68 5.98
N ARG A 6 9.80 8.90 7.28
CA ARG A 6 10.90 9.73 7.81
C ARG A 6 12.28 9.14 7.53
N SER A 7 12.44 7.82 7.52
CA SER A 7 13.72 7.19 7.22
C SER A 7 14.18 7.44 5.78
N ILE A 8 13.24 7.71 4.87
CA ILE A 8 13.52 8.12 3.50
C ILE A 8 13.79 9.63 3.43
N LEU A 9 13.02 10.46 4.14
CA LEU A 9 13.08 11.91 3.99
C LEU A 9 14.20 12.57 4.81
N ASP A 10 14.38 12.13 6.05
CA ASP A 10 15.28 12.73 7.02
C ASP A 10 16.73 12.22 6.81
N PRO A 11 17.75 13.07 7.02
CA PRO A 11 19.14 12.61 7.13
C PRO A 11 19.34 11.62 8.29
N PRO A 12 20.37 10.75 8.25
CA PRO A 12 20.64 9.76 9.31
C PRO A 12 20.58 10.30 10.73
N ALA A 13 21.30 11.39 11.01
CA ALA A 13 21.34 11.98 12.35
C ALA A 13 19.95 12.46 12.83
N THR A 14 19.19 13.12 11.95
CA THR A 14 17.84 13.62 12.25
C THR A 14 16.86 12.48 12.49
N PHE A 15 16.92 11.44 11.65
CA PHE A 15 16.09 10.26 11.83
C PHE A 15 16.38 9.57 13.16
N MET A 16 17.66 9.32 13.48
CA MET A 16 18.05 8.68 14.73
C MET A 16 17.68 9.50 15.96
N ALA A 17 17.83 10.83 15.91
CA ALA A 17 17.36 11.72 16.98
C ALA A 17 15.85 11.60 17.20
N SER A 18 15.06 11.38 16.15
CA SER A 18 13.62 11.17 16.27
C SER A 18 13.22 9.86 16.97
N LEU A 19 14.15 8.91 17.06
CA LEU A 19 13.96 7.63 17.76
C LEU A 19 14.46 7.66 19.22
N ALA A 20 15.16 8.71 19.63
CA ALA A 20 15.70 8.84 20.98
C ALA A 20 14.63 8.77 22.10
N PRO A 21 13.41 9.33 21.93
CA PRO A 21 12.35 9.21 22.93
C PRO A 21 11.77 7.79 23.09
N LEU A 22 12.08 6.87 22.17
CA LEU A 22 11.61 5.49 22.24
C LEU A 22 12.53 4.66 23.15
N ASP A 23 11.95 3.72 23.88
CA ASP A 23 12.71 2.67 24.55
C ASP A 23 13.43 1.76 23.52
N ALA A 24 14.38 0.96 24.01
CA ALA A 24 15.26 0.17 23.16
C ALA A 24 14.49 -0.84 22.28
N ASP A 25 13.44 -1.46 22.83
CA ASP A 25 12.67 -2.48 22.12
C ASP A 25 11.78 -1.87 21.04
N MET A 26 11.12 -0.75 21.34
CA MET A 26 10.35 0.01 20.36
C MET A 26 11.25 0.59 19.26
N ARG A 27 12.46 1.06 19.61
CA ARG A 27 13.44 1.54 18.62
C ARG A 27 13.89 0.42 17.69
N THR A 28 14.17 -0.76 18.24
CA THR A 28 14.50 -1.96 17.47
C THR A 28 13.37 -2.31 16.51
N LEU A 29 12.13 -2.38 16.99
CA LEU A 29 10.96 -2.67 16.16
C LEU A 29 10.77 -1.65 15.04
N VAL A 30 10.99 -0.36 15.30
CA VAL A 30 10.90 0.70 14.27
C VAL A 30 11.96 0.51 13.18
N LEU A 31 13.20 0.20 13.53
CA LEU A 31 14.27 -0.05 12.56
C LEU A 31 13.99 -1.31 11.73
N LEU A 32 13.44 -2.36 12.35
CA LEU A 32 12.99 -3.56 11.64
C LEU A 32 11.82 -3.27 10.70
N ASP A 33 10.87 -2.40 11.07
CA ASP A 33 9.79 -1.98 10.16
C ASP A 33 10.32 -1.12 9.00
N VAL A 34 11.35 -0.29 9.22
CA VAL A 34 12.03 0.43 8.12
C VAL A 34 12.63 -0.55 7.13
N LEU A 35 13.32 -1.59 7.61
CA LEU A 35 13.84 -2.65 6.74
C LEU A 35 12.70 -3.33 5.98
N ARG A 36 11.70 -3.84 6.70
CA ARG A 36 10.54 -4.54 6.14
C ARG A 36 9.83 -3.72 5.07
N ASP A 37 9.57 -2.44 5.32
CA ASP A 37 8.86 -1.56 4.39
C ASP A 37 9.69 -1.24 3.14
N GLY A 38 11.03 -1.23 3.27
CA GLY A 38 11.95 -1.04 2.16
C GLY A 38 12.25 -2.31 1.33
N LEU A 39 11.81 -3.50 1.78
CA LEU A 39 11.89 -4.72 0.96
C LEU A 39 10.88 -4.61 -0.19
N GLY A 40 11.36 -4.20 -1.35
CA GLY A 40 10.58 -4.18 -2.59
C GLY A 40 10.47 -5.57 -3.23
N ARG A 41 10.13 -5.60 -4.52
CA ARG A 41 10.00 -6.83 -5.32
C ARG A 41 11.26 -7.71 -5.24
N ASP A 42 12.44 -7.09 -5.27
CA ASP A 42 13.74 -7.78 -5.28
C ASP A 42 14.38 -7.87 -3.88
N GLY A 43 13.59 -7.66 -2.82
CA GLY A 43 14.02 -7.84 -1.42
C GLY A 43 15.12 -6.87 -1.00
N LEU A 44 16.22 -7.40 -0.46
CA LEU A 44 17.37 -6.60 -0.01
C LEU A 44 18.01 -5.80 -1.14
N HIS A 45 17.99 -6.31 -2.38
CA HIS A 45 18.51 -5.58 -3.52
C HIS A 45 17.80 -4.23 -3.70
N THR A 46 16.46 -4.25 -3.71
CA THR A 46 15.65 -3.03 -3.73
C THR A 46 15.93 -2.16 -2.49
N PHE A 47 15.96 -2.76 -1.30
CA PHE A 47 16.20 -2.01 -0.06
C PHE A 47 17.51 -1.21 -0.14
N PHE A 48 18.62 -1.86 -0.51
CA PHE A 48 19.95 -1.25 -0.55
C PHE A 48 20.12 -0.17 -1.62
N PHE A 49 19.37 -0.29 -2.72
CA PHE A 49 19.29 0.75 -3.75
C PHE A 49 18.53 1.99 -3.26
N MET A 50 17.50 1.78 -2.44
CA MET A 50 16.61 2.85 -1.97
C MET A 50 17.22 3.67 -0.82
N ARG A 51 16.69 4.90 -0.65
CA ARG A 51 17.22 5.87 0.32
C ARG A 51 17.17 5.38 1.77
N ALA A 52 16.20 4.53 2.13
CA ALA A 52 16.09 3.96 3.48
C ALA A 52 17.35 3.18 3.92
N ALA A 53 18.15 2.66 2.99
CA ALA A 53 19.38 1.95 3.31
C ALA A 53 20.50 2.82 3.87
N GLN A 54 20.37 4.15 3.88
CA GLN A 54 21.29 5.03 4.61
C GLN A 54 21.35 4.70 6.12
N HIS A 55 20.37 3.97 6.65
CA HIS A 55 20.31 3.50 8.04
C HIS A 55 20.72 2.03 8.21
N ALA A 56 21.29 1.39 7.18
CA ALA A 56 21.61 -0.04 7.21
C ALA A 56 22.50 -0.48 8.40
N PRO A 57 23.51 0.29 8.85
CA PRO A 57 24.26 -0.07 10.05
C PRO A 57 23.40 -0.17 11.32
N ALA A 58 22.48 0.79 11.52
CA ALA A 58 21.55 0.75 12.67
C ALA A 58 20.54 -0.41 12.55
N ILE A 59 20.13 -0.75 11.33
CA ILE A 59 19.23 -1.88 11.06
C ILE A 59 19.93 -3.23 11.32
N ARG A 60 21.21 -3.38 10.95
CA ARG A 60 22.04 -4.53 11.32
C ARG A 60 22.02 -4.71 12.84
N ASP A 61 22.30 -3.64 13.58
CA ASP A 61 22.34 -3.70 15.04
C ASP A 61 20.96 -4.04 15.63
N ALA A 62 19.87 -3.56 15.02
CA ALA A 62 18.51 -3.91 15.40
C ALA A 62 18.18 -5.41 15.14
N LEU A 63 18.63 -5.98 14.02
CA LEU A 63 18.48 -7.41 13.74
C LEU A 63 19.19 -8.26 14.80
N ALA A 64 20.41 -7.86 15.20
CA ALA A 64 21.15 -8.51 16.28
C ALA A 64 20.44 -8.37 17.63
N ALA A 65 20.01 -7.16 18.01
CA ALA A 65 19.28 -6.91 19.25
C ALA A 65 17.95 -7.68 19.32
N ALA A 66 17.29 -7.88 18.17
CA ALA A 66 16.10 -8.69 18.05
C ALA A 66 16.38 -10.20 18.05
N GLY A 67 17.64 -10.65 18.15
CA GLY A 67 18.01 -12.06 18.10
C GLY A 67 17.66 -12.74 16.77
N MET A 68 17.50 -11.97 15.70
CA MET A 68 17.23 -12.47 14.35
C MET A 68 18.56 -12.87 13.69
N ASN A 69 19.24 -13.87 14.26
CA ASN A 69 20.63 -14.19 13.94
C ASN A 69 20.85 -14.50 12.46
N ARG A 70 19.95 -15.28 11.85
CA ARG A 70 20.01 -15.64 10.43
C ARG A 70 19.87 -14.41 9.53
N GLU A 71 18.86 -13.59 9.79
CA GLU A 71 18.61 -12.35 9.04
C GLU A 71 19.78 -11.38 9.23
N HIS A 72 20.30 -11.25 10.45
CA HIS A 72 21.49 -10.46 10.76
C HIS A 72 22.71 -10.92 9.94
N GLU A 73 23.04 -12.21 9.92
CA GLU A 73 24.17 -12.75 9.16
C GLU A 73 24.05 -12.48 7.66
N LEU A 74 22.87 -12.69 7.08
CA LEU A 74 22.62 -12.39 5.67
C LEU A 74 22.70 -10.89 5.37
N PHE A 75 22.21 -10.05 6.29
CA PHE A 75 22.30 -8.61 6.16
C PHE A 75 23.75 -8.10 6.26
N VAL A 76 24.57 -8.70 7.13
CA VAL A 76 26.02 -8.44 7.21
C VAL A 76 26.71 -8.79 5.90
N LYS A 77 26.44 -9.97 5.33
CA LYS A 77 26.98 -10.35 4.01
C LYS A 77 26.61 -9.36 2.91
N ALA A 78 25.39 -8.82 2.96
CA ALA A 78 24.96 -7.79 2.02
C ALA A 78 25.72 -6.47 2.22
N LEU A 79 25.98 -6.06 3.47
CA LEU A 79 26.79 -4.88 3.78
C LEU A 79 28.23 -5.04 3.28
N GLU A 80 28.83 -6.21 3.44
CA GLU A 80 30.21 -6.52 3.01
C GLU A 80 30.41 -6.35 1.50
N LEU A 81 29.37 -6.51 0.67
CA LEU A 81 29.46 -6.26 -0.78
C LEU A 81 29.80 -4.80 -1.11
N PHE A 82 29.52 -3.85 -0.21
CA PHE A 82 29.88 -2.44 -0.39
C PHE A 82 31.34 -2.15 -0.02
N GLY A 83 32.02 -3.05 0.70
CA GLY A 83 33.37 -2.88 1.23
C GLY A 83 33.40 -2.70 2.76
N PRO A 84 34.58 -2.39 3.33
CA PRO A 84 34.75 -2.28 4.80
C PRO A 84 33.97 -1.12 5.39
N ASP A 85 33.82 -0.02 4.64
CA ASP A 85 33.06 1.16 5.02
C ASP A 85 31.77 1.24 4.20
N TYR A 86 30.64 1.03 4.87
CA TYR A 86 29.34 1.11 4.21
C TYR A 86 29.03 2.57 3.79
N PRO A 87 28.75 2.86 2.51
CA PRO A 87 28.43 4.20 2.07
C PRO A 87 27.00 4.58 2.49
N VAL A 88 26.86 5.44 3.49
CA VAL A 88 25.54 5.97 3.91
C VAL A 88 24.97 6.98 2.90
N ASP A 89 25.82 7.54 2.04
CA ASP A 89 25.39 8.39 0.93
C ASP A 89 24.67 7.59 -0.16
N ASN A 90 23.53 8.11 -0.62
CA ASN A 90 22.67 7.40 -1.56
C ASN A 90 23.27 7.33 -2.97
N GLU A 91 23.91 8.40 -3.44
CA GLU A 91 24.54 8.43 -4.77
C GLU A 91 25.74 7.51 -4.84
N ALA A 92 26.55 7.46 -3.77
CA ALA A 92 27.67 6.55 -3.64
C ALA A 92 27.23 5.07 -3.67
N ARG A 93 26.11 4.72 -3.01
CA ARG A 93 25.55 3.36 -3.12
C ARG A 93 25.01 3.07 -4.51
N ALA A 94 24.22 3.98 -5.08
CA ALA A 94 23.55 3.78 -6.36
C ALA A 94 24.55 3.44 -7.48
N LYS A 95 25.77 4.00 -7.43
CA LYS A 95 26.86 3.69 -8.37
C LYS A 95 27.31 2.22 -8.40
N ARG A 96 26.96 1.40 -7.39
CA ARG A 96 27.27 -0.03 -7.36
C ARG A 96 26.28 -0.87 -8.19
N PHE A 97 25.09 -0.36 -8.39
CA PHE A 97 24.02 -1.06 -9.09
C PHE A 97 24.07 -0.71 -10.58
N SER A 98 23.97 -1.70 -11.47
CA SER A 98 23.61 -1.45 -12.87
C SER A 98 22.09 -1.38 -13.06
N TYR A 99 21.34 -1.35 -11.95
CA TYR A 99 19.89 -1.32 -11.89
C TYR A 99 19.31 -0.05 -12.53
N SER A 100 19.11 -0.12 -13.84
CA SER A 100 18.32 0.82 -14.63
C SER A 100 17.78 0.12 -15.88
N SER A 101 16.46 0.21 -16.09
CA SER A 101 15.67 -0.42 -17.16
C SER A 101 15.79 -1.95 -17.30
N LEU A 102 14.86 -2.55 -18.04
CA LEU A 102 14.86 -3.98 -18.37
C LEU A 102 16.00 -4.36 -19.33
N ASP A 103 16.65 -3.36 -19.93
CA ASP A 103 17.60 -3.55 -21.04
C ASP A 103 19.07 -3.53 -20.59
N THR A 104 19.35 -3.14 -19.34
CA THR A 104 20.71 -3.12 -18.82
C THR A 104 21.04 -4.47 -18.15
N PRO A 105 22.09 -5.17 -18.60
CA PRO A 105 22.54 -6.39 -17.94
C PRO A 105 22.91 -6.14 -16.47
N LEU A 106 22.56 -7.08 -15.60
CA LEU A 106 22.97 -7.06 -14.20
C LEU A 106 24.48 -7.23 -14.09
N ASN A 107 25.12 -6.42 -13.25
CA ASN A 107 26.54 -6.56 -12.96
C ASN A 107 26.79 -7.60 -11.83
N ASP A 108 28.06 -7.92 -11.55
CA ASP A 108 28.43 -8.90 -10.53
C ASP A 108 27.90 -8.54 -9.12
N PHE A 109 27.82 -7.25 -8.80
CA PHE A 109 27.30 -6.77 -7.52
C PHE A 109 25.80 -7.06 -7.43
N ASP A 110 25.03 -6.76 -8.48
CA ASP A 110 23.58 -7.03 -8.55
C ASP A 110 23.28 -8.52 -8.40
N VAL A 111 24.03 -9.37 -9.12
CA VAL A 111 23.85 -10.84 -9.07
C VAL A 111 24.06 -11.36 -7.65
N LYS A 112 25.16 -10.97 -6.99
CA LYS A 112 25.46 -11.39 -5.60
C LYS A 112 24.44 -10.85 -4.61
N MET A 113 24.04 -9.59 -4.74
CA MET A 113 23.04 -8.98 -3.87
C MET A 113 21.67 -9.66 -4.02
N LEU A 114 21.25 -10.00 -5.25
CA LEU A 114 20.01 -10.73 -5.50
C LEU A 114 20.03 -12.16 -4.94
N GLU A 115 21.18 -12.84 -4.95
CA GLU A 115 21.33 -14.14 -4.31
C GLU A 115 21.14 -14.06 -2.79
N ILE A 116 21.79 -13.08 -2.15
CA ILE A 116 21.61 -12.82 -0.71
C ILE A 116 20.16 -12.43 -0.42
N ALA A 117 19.55 -11.56 -1.23
CA ALA A 117 18.16 -11.13 -1.08
C ALA A 117 17.18 -12.32 -1.14
N ARG A 118 17.37 -13.24 -2.09
CA ARG A 118 16.57 -14.48 -2.18
C ARG A 118 16.71 -15.33 -0.91
N SER A 119 17.92 -15.43 -0.37
CA SER A 119 18.17 -16.14 0.88
C SER A 119 17.59 -15.41 2.09
N PHE A 120 17.64 -14.07 2.13
CA PHE A 120 17.09 -13.29 3.25
C PHE A 120 15.60 -13.53 3.43
N GLY A 121 14.85 -13.53 2.32
CA GLY A 121 13.42 -13.81 2.29
C GLY A 121 12.59 -12.56 2.00
N SER A 122 11.27 -12.72 2.09
CA SER A 122 10.31 -11.68 1.73
C SER A 122 9.94 -10.78 2.91
N ARG A 123 9.21 -9.70 2.58
CA ARG A 123 8.53 -8.84 3.55
C ARG A 123 7.70 -9.62 4.57
N ASP A 124 7.00 -10.67 4.13
CA ASP A 124 6.12 -11.47 4.98
C ASP A 124 6.90 -12.38 5.92
N THR A 125 8.00 -12.97 5.46
CA THR A 125 8.87 -13.78 6.32
C THR A 125 9.50 -12.91 7.41
N LEU A 126 9.99 -11.72 7.07
CA LEU A 126 10.50 -10.78 8.07
C LEU A 126 9.39 -10.30 9.02
N ALA A 127 8.18 -10.04 8.53
CA ALA A 127 7.05 -9.66 9.37
C ALA A 127 6.72 -10.73 10.42
N LYS A 128 6.78 -12.02 10.05
CA LYS A 128 6.60 -13.13 11.01
C LYS A 128 7.69 -13.14 12.08
N ALA A 129 8.95 -12.91 11.70
CA ALA A 129 10.05 -12.79 12.66
C ALA A 129 9.85 -11.59 13.60
N MET A 130 9.38 -10.46 13.07
CA MET A 130 9.05 -9.28 13.89
C MET A 130 7.92 -9.56 14.88
N VAL A 131 6.88 -10.30 14.48
CA VAL A 131 5.81 -10.72 15.42
C VAL A 131 6.39 -11.57 16.55
N ALA A 132 7.23 -12.57 16.24
CA ALA A 132 7.89 -13.38 17.26
C ALA A 132 8.78 -12.55 18.20
N TYR A 133 9.45 -11.51 17.67
CA TYR A 133 10.21 -10.54 18.48
C TYR A 133 9.31 -9.74 19.44
N VAL A 134 8.12 -9.35 19.01
CA VAL A 134 7.17 -8.64 19.89
C VAL A 134 6.59 -9.60 20.95
N GLU A 135 6.15 -10.79 20.56
CA GLU A 135 5.49 -11.75 21.44
C GLU A 135 6.38 -12.23 22.59
N ARG A 136 7.70 -12.30 22.38
CA ARG A 136 8.65 -12.68 23.44
C ARG A 136 8.93 -11.56 24.45
N ILE A 137 8.47 -10.33 24.21
CA ILE A 137 8.71 -9.15 25.06
C ILE A 137 7.36 -8.62 25.56
N PRO A 138 6.84 -9.14 26.69
CA PRO A 138 5.51 -8.77 27.19
C PRO A 138 5.27 -7.26 27.32
N PRO A 139 6.20 -6.45 27.86
CA PRO A 139 6.00 -4.99 27.92
C PRO A 139 5.87 -4.31 26.56
N LEU A 140 6.57 -4.80 25.54
CA LEU A 140 6.47 -4.28 24.17
C LEU A 140 5.12 -4.66 23.56
N TRP A 141 4.70 -5.92 23.74
CA TRP A 141 3.39 -6.40 23.32
C TRP A 141 2.27 -5.57 23.94
N GLU A 142 2.26 -5.41 25.27
CA GLU A 142 1.26 -4.60 26.00
C GLU A 142 1.21 -3.16 25.48
N LYS A 143 2.36 -2.55 25.18
CA LYS A 143 2.43 -1.20 24.62
C LYS A 143 1.83 -1.10 23.22
N ILE A 144 2.05 -2.12 22.37
CA ILE A 144 1.46 -2.19 21.03
C ILE A 144 -0.04 -2.42 21.13
N GLU A 145 -0.48 -3.32 21.99
CA GLU A 145 -1.89 -3.61 22.26
C GLU A 145 -2.63 -2.38 22.79
N ALA A 146 -2.04 -1.63 23.74
CA ALA A 146 -2.61 -0.38 24.23
C ALA A 146 -2.76 0.65 23.11
N LYS A 147 -1.81 0.74 22.17
CA LYS A 147 -1.95 1.60 20.98
C LYS A 147 -3.01 1.10 20.01
N ARG A 148 -3.11 -0.23 19.81
CA ARG A 148 -4.12 -0.85 18.95
C ARG A 148 -5.53 -0.62 19.48
N ALA A 149 -5.71 -0.72 20.79
CA ALA A 149 -6.96 -0.45 21.49
C ALA A 149 -7.43 1.01 21.31
N GLN A 150 -6.49 1.94 21.09
CA GLN A 150 -6.76 3.37 20.84
C GLN A 150 -7.01 3.71 19.36
N LEU A 151 -6.89 2.74 18.43
CA LEU A 151 -7.17 3.00 17.02
C LEU A 151 -8.66 3.30 16.81
N GLY A 152 -8.95 4.46 16.23
CA GLY A 152 -10.30 4.81 15.79
C GLY A 152 -10.79 3.88 14.68
N GLU A 153 -12.10 3.84 14.47
CA GLU A 153 -12.76 2.95 13.51
C GLU A 153 -12.21 3.09 12.09
N ILE A 154 -11.91 4.31 11.65
CA ILE A 154 -11.32 4.57 10.33
C ILE A 154 -9.93 3.95 10.19
N ALA A 155 -9.10 4.00 11.23
CA ALA A 155 -7.76 3.40 11.18
C ALA A 155 -7.86 1.87 11.12
N ARG A 156 -8.77 1.28 11.90
CA ARG A 156 -9.05 -0.16 11.87
C ARG A 156 -9.63 -0.61 10.52
N LEU A 157 -10.52 0.18 9.94
CA LEU A 157 -11.06 -0.06 8.60
C LEU A 157 -9.97 0.00 7.53
N ARG A 158 -9.08 1.00 7.56
CA ARG A 158 -7.94 1.06 6.63
C ARG A 158 -7.09 -0.20 6.68
N TYR A 159 -6.83 -0.72 7.89
CA TYR A 159 -6.10 -1.98 8.06
C TYR A 159 -6.86 -3.17 7.47
N LEU A 160 -8.16 -3.28 7.75
CA LEU A 160 -9.02 -4.33 7.18
C LEU A 160 -9.01 -4.29 5.65
N ASN A 161 -9.25 -3.13 5.06
CA ASN A 161 -9.28 -2.95 3.60
C ASN A 161 -7.93 -3.30 2.96
N GLN A 162 -6.83 -2.83 3.55
CA GLN A 162 -5.48 -3.18 3.07
C GLN A 162 -5.26 -4.70 3.10
N ALA A 163 -5.69 -5.39 4.16
CA ALA A 163 -5.60 -6.84 4.24
C ALA A 163 -6.48 -7.53 3.18
N LEU A 164 -7.68 -7.01 2.90
CA LEU A 164 -8.56 -7.53 1.84
C LEU A 164 -7.90 -7.37 0.47
N VAL A 165 -7.35 -6.21 0.13
CA VAL A 165 -6.67 -5.96 -1.15
C VAL A 165 -5.47 -6.90 -1.32
N LEU A 166 -4.59 -6.98 -0.31
CA LEU A 166 -3.38 -7.80 -0.38
C LEU A 166 -3.68 -9.29 -0.52
N ARG A 167 -4.66 -9.81 0.24
CA ARG A 167 -4.99 -11.24 0.23
C ARG A 167 -5.69 -11.68 -1.05
N ASN A 168 -6.51 -10.80 -1.63
CA ASN A 168 -7.29 -11.15 -2.82
C ASN A 168 -6.55 -10.89 -4.12
N ASN A 169 -5.60 -9.93 -4.12
CA ASN A 169 -4.78 -9.51 -5.25
C ASN A 169 -5.51 -9.65 -6.60
N LEU A 170 -6.29 -8.64 -6.96
CA LEU A 170 -7.08 -8.67 -8.19
C LEU A 170 -6.29 -8.16 -9.41
N TRP A 171 -5.04 -7.74 -9.21
CA TRP A 171 -4.18 -7.21 -10.26
C TRP A 171 -3.68 -8.34 -11.16
N ASP A 172 -3.55 -8.05 -12.45
CA ASP A 172 -3.04 -8.97 -13.48
C ASP A 172 -3.82 -10.28 -13.65
N LYS A 173 -5.05 -10.34 -13.14
CA LYS A 173 -5.99 -11.46 -13.31
C LYS A 173 -6.82 -11.30 -14.58
N THR A 174 -7.18 -12.44 -15.18
CA THR A 174 -8.18 -12.49 -16.24
C THR A 174 -9.57 -12.18 -15.71
N ASP A 175 -10.50 -11.79 -16.60
CA ASP A 175 -11.90 -11.51 -16.25
C ASP A 175 -12.55 -12.65 -15.45
N ALA A 176 -12.29 -13.91 -15.85
CA ALA A 176 -12.83 -15.09 -15.18
C ALA A 176 -12.27 -15.26 -13.76
N GLU A 177 -10.97 -15.01 -13.56
CA GLU A 177 -10.33 -15.09 -12.25
C GLU A 177 -10.78 -13.96 -11.31
N VAL A 178 -11.02 -12.75 -11.84
CA VAL A 178 -11.60 -11.65 -11.06
C VAL A 178 -13.01 -12.02 -10.60
N VAL A 179 -13.86 -12.49 -11.51
CA VAL A 179 -15.23 -12.92 -11.18
C VAL A 179 -15.22 -14.04 -10.13
N GLN A 180 -14.36 -15.05 -10.31
CA GLN A 180 -14.24 -16.15 -9.36
C GLN A 180 -13.74 -15.68 -7.99
N ALA A 181 -12.75 -14.79 -7.94
CA ALA A 181 -12.21 -14.26 -6.69
C ALA A 181 -13.24 -13.40 -5.94
N LEU A 182 -14.04 -12.60 -6.64
CA LEU A 182 -15.12 -11.82 -6.01
C LEU A 182 -16.27 -12.71 -5.55
N ALA A 183 -16.60 -13.75 -6.32
CA ALA A 183 -17.67 -14.69 -5.98
C ALA A 183 -17.32 -15.56 -4.75
N SER A 184 -16.03 -15.84 -4.50
CA SER A 184 -15.60 -16.64 -3.34
C SER A 184 -15.59 -15.87 -2.02
N LEU A 185 -15.69 -14.53 -2.07
CA LEU A 185 -15.74 -13.69 -0.87
C LEU A 185 -17.15 -13.62 -0.27
N PRO A 186 -17.27 -13.63 1.08
CA PRO A 186 -18.50 -13.20 1.74
C PRO A 186 -18.91 -11.80 1.27
N THR A 187 -20.22 -11.56 1.16
CA THR A 187 -20.77 -10.30 0.65
C THR A 187 -20.18 -9.08 1.36
N GLU A 188 -20.00 -9.14 2.67
CA GLU A 188 -19.44 -8.05 3.47
C GLU A 188 -17.98 -7.74 3.09
N GLN A 189 -17.16 -8.77 2.90
CA GLN A 189 -15.75 -8.61 2.50
C GLN A 189 -15.63 -8.11 1.07
N ARG A 190 -16.46 -8.64 0.15
CA ARG A 190 -16.53 -8.16 -1.23
C ARG A 190 -16.92 -6.69 -1.27
N THR A 191 -17.94 -6.28 -0.52
CA THR A 191 -18.43 -4.90 -0.44
C THR A 191 -17.31 -3.95 -0.03
N LEU A 192 -16.59 -4.26 1.06
CA LEU A 192 -15.49 -3.42 1.53
C LEU A 192 -14.31 -3.40 0.55
N LEU A 193 -13.96 -4.55 -0.04
CA LEU A 193 -12.87 -4.65 -1.02
C LEU A 193 -13.12 -3.79 -2.26
N VAL A 194 -14.27 -3.95 -2.90
CA VAL A 194 -14.55 -3.22 -4.16
C VAL A 194 -14.72 -1.72 -3.92
N MET A 195 -15.27 -1.34 -2.76
CA MET A 195 -15.39 0.07 -2.39
C MET A 195 -14.05 0.70 -2.05
N ASP A 196 -13.13 -0.02 -1.43
CA ASP A 196 -11.76 0.48 -1.20
C ASP A 196 -11.03 0.72 -2.53
N ILE A 197 -11.11 -0.23 -3.47
CA ILE A 197 -10.53 -0.11 -4.82
C ILE A 197 -11.13 1.09 -5.56
N PHE A 198 -12.47 1.21 -5.59
CA PHE A 198 -13.14 2.34 -6.22
C PHE A 198 -12.71 3.66 -5.59
N ASN A 199 -12.70 3.74 -4.25
CA ASN A 199 -12.40 4.95 -3.52
C ASN A 199 -10.93 5.39 -3.69
N ALA A 200 -10.00 4.45 -3.81
CA ALA A 200 -8.59 4.75 -4.08
C ALA A 200 -8.41 5.45 -5.43
N GLU A 201 -9.05 4.95 -6.49
CA GLU A 201 -9.02 5.60 -7.81
C GLU A 201 -9.80 6.92 -7.81
N PHE A 202 -10.96 6.95 -7.17
CA PHE A 202 -11.77 8.15 -7.07
C PHE A 202 -10.99 9.30 -6.41
N SER A 203 -10.26 9.01 -5.33
CA SER A 203 -9.43 10.00 -4.62
C SER A 203 -8.26 10.52 -5.47
N ASN A 204 -7.81 9.74 -6.44
CA ASN A 204 -6.62 10.05 -7.24
C ASN A 204 -6.97 10.73 -8.57
N GLY A 205 -8.04 10.30 -9.26
CA GLY A 205 -8.47 10.87 -10.54
C GLY A 205 -9.96 10.72 -10.84
N GLY A 206 -10.78 10.46 -9.83
CA GLY A 206 -12.24 10.40 -9.97
C GLY A 206 -12.77 9.15 -10.66
N VAL A 207 -14.02 9.24 -11.11
CA VAL A 207 -14.75 8.17 -11.81
C VAL A 207 -14.04 7.79 -13.11
N HIS A 208 -13.53 8.79 -13.85
CA HIS A 208 -12.77 8.57 -15.09
C HIS A 208 -11.60 7.62 -14.87
N GLN A 209 -10.71 7.97 -13.93
CA GLN A 209 -9.51 7.19 -13.67
C GLN A 209 -9.84 5.76 -13.22
N PHE A 210 -10.89 5.57 -12.42
CA PHE A 210 -11.36 4.24 -12.03
C PHE A 210 -11.64 3.33 -13.24
N PHE A 211 -12.36 3.83 -14.25
CA PHE A 211 -12.70 3.04 -15.44
C PHE A 211 -11.50 2.82 -16.39
N VAL A 212 -10.59 3.79 -16.48
CA VAL A 212 -9.39 3.70 -17.32
C VAL A 212 -8.38 2.69 -16.79
N ASN A 213 -8.26 2.58 -15.47
CA ASN A 213 -7.26 1.72 -14.83
C ASN A 213 -7.73 0.28 -14.67
N SER A 214 -6.81 -0.59 -14.26
CA SER A 214 -7.07 -2.00 -13.95
C SER A 214 -8.15 -2.15 -12.87
N SER A 215 -8.24 -1.18 -11.94
CA SER A 215 -9.28 -1.08 -10.91
C SER A 215 -10.71 -1.16 -11.46
N GLY A 216 -10.96 -0.69 -12.68
CA GLY A 216 -12.26 -0.83 -13.33
C GLY A 216 -12.71 -2.28 -13.53
N ALA A 217 -11.83 -3.27 -13.36
CA ALA A 217 -12.21 -4.68 -13.43
C ALA A 217 -13.29 -5.07 -12.42
N VAL A 218 -13.46 -4.34 -11.32
CA VAL A 218 -14.51 -4.60 -10.30
C VAL A 218 -15.76 -3.71 -10.48
N ALA A 219 -15.87 -2.99 -11.60
CA ALA A 219 -16.92 -2.00 -11.80
C ALA A 219 -18.36 -2.53 -11.64
N PRO A 220 -18.72 -3.74 -12.10
CA PRO A 220 -20.07 -4.26 -11.91
C PRO A 220 -20.47 -4.38 -10.43
N GLU A 221 -19.53 -4.76 -9.56
CA GLU A 221 -19.78 -4.96 -8.13
C GLU A 221 -19.88 -3.65 -7.33
N VAL A 222 -19.29 -2.55 -7.80
CA VAL A 222 -19.30 -1.26 -7.10
C VAL A 222 -20.73 -0.70 -6.95
N TYR A 223 -21.60 -0.91 -7.94
CA TYR A 223 -22.99 -0.47 -7.86
C TYR A 223 -23.72 -1.13 -6.68
N ASP A 224 -23.61 -2.46 -6.58
CA ASP A 224 -24.25 -3.21 -5.50
C ASP A 224 -23.61 -2.87 -4.15
N ALA A 225 -22.30 -2.61 -4.11
CA ALA A 225 -21.61 -2.23 -2.90
C ALA A 225 -22.05 -0.86 -2.37
N PHE A 226 -22.28 0.14 -3.22
CA PHE A 226 -22.88 1.41 -2.79
C PHE A 226 -24.24 1.19 -2.11
N ARG A 227 -25.07 0.30 -2.67
CA ARG A 227 -26.39 -0.01 -2.11
C ARG A 227 -26.30 -0.75 -0.79
N GLU A 228 -25.40 -1.72 -0.67
CA GLU A 228 -25.14 -2.43 0.59
C GLU A 228 -24.65 -1.49 1.69
N LEU A 229 -23.91 -0.43 1.33
CA LEU A 229 -23.50 0.65 2.24
C LEU A 229 -24.62 1.66 2.55
N GLY A 230 -25.81 1.54 1.95
CA GLY A 230 -26.92 2.49 2.10
C GLY A 230 -26.72 3.82 1.36
N LEU A 231 -25.78 3.89 0.42
CA LEU A 231 -25.42 5.08 -0.34
C LEU A 231 -26.19 5.15 -1.68
N GLU A 232 -27.51 5.19 -1.61
CA GLU A 232 -28.38 5.09 -2.80
C GLU A 232 -28.18 6.24 -3.80
N ARG A 233 -27.93 7.47 -3.34
CA ARG A 233 -27.67 8.61 -4.23
C ARG A 233 -26.38 8.40 -5.04
N GLN A 234 -25.32 7.96 -4.37
CA GLN A 234 -24.05 7.59 -4.97
C GLN A 234 -24.20 6.42 -5.93
N ALA A 235 -24.98 5.39 -5.56
CA ALA A 235 -25.27 4.24 -6.42
C ALA A 235 -25.91 4.67 -7.74
N LEU A 236 -26.85 5.63 -7.72
CA LEU A 236 -27.49 6.17 -8.92
C LEU A 236 -26.53 6.96 -9.82
N ILE A 237 -25.62 7.75 -9.23
CA ILE A 237 -24.56 8.43 -10.00
C ILE A 237 -23.66 7.40 -10.66
N TYR A 238 -23.18 6.43 -9.88
CA TYR A 238 -22.31 5.36 -10.38
C TYR A 238 -22.98 4.52 -11.47
N LYS A 239 -24.27 4.20 -11.32
CA LYS A 239 -25.03 3.45 -12.32
C LYS A 239 -25.03 4.12 -13.67
N ARG A 240 -25.13 5.46 -13.73
CA ARG A 240 -25.00 6.21 -14.98
C ARG A 240 -23.61 6.08 -15.62
N ALA A 241 -22.54 5.95 -14.82
CA ALA A 241 -21.21 5.67 -15.33
C ALA A 241 -21.12 4.24 -15.90
N LEU A 242 -21.62 3.25 -15.16
CA LEU A 242 -21.64 1.86 -15.59
C LEU A 242 -22.45 1.65 -16.88
N ASP A 243 -23.58 2.36 -17.02
CA ASP A 243 -24.45 2.31 -18.19
C ASP A 243 -23.86 2.95 -19.45
N MET A 244 -22.72 3.65 -19.33
CA MET A 244 -21.97 4.11 -20.49
C MET A 244 -21.35 2.94 -21.27
N PHE A 245 -21.17 1.78 -20.64
CA PHE A 245 -20.57 0.58 -21.22
C PHE A 245 -21.67 -0.40 -21.69
N PRO A 246 -22.09 -0.38 -22.96
CA PRO A 246 -23.21 -1.20 -23.42
C PRO A 246 -22.86 -2.69 -23.45
N GLY A 247 -23.86 -3.53 -23.14
CA GLY A 247 -23.74 -4.99 -23.16
C GLY A 247 -23.02 -5.54 -21.93
N THR A 248 -22.27 -6.64 -22.12
CA THR A 248 -21.43 -7.19 -21.05
C THR A 248 -20.26 -6.25 -20.78
N TYR A 249 -20.12 -5.81 -19.53
CA TYR A 249 -19.04 -4.91 -19.12
C TYR A 249 -17.66 -5.54 -19.38
N PRO A 250 -16.76 -4.88 -20.15
CA PRO A 250 -15.41 -5.39 -20.39
C PRO A 250 -14.52 -5.17 -19.16
N ARG A 251 -14.17 -6.24 -18.44
CA ARG A 251 -13.30 -6.17 -17.24
C ARG A 251 -11.82 -6.03 -17.57
N ASP A 252 -11.40 -6.48 -18.74
CA ASP A 252 -10.05 -6.29 -19.27
C ASP A 252 -9.74 -4.80 -19.49
N MET A 253 -8.65 -4.34 -18.86
CA MET A 253 -8.22 -2.94 -18.91
C MET A 253 -7.87 -2.49 -20.33
N GLN A 254 -7.13 -3.30 -21.09
CA GLN A 254 -6.67 -2.91 -22.41
C GLN A 254 -7.85 -2.83 -23.38
N LYS A 255 -8.78 -3.79 -23.32
CA LYS A 255 -10.01 -3.76 -24.12
C LYS A 255 -10.88 -2.54 -23.80
N ARG A 256 -10.95 -2.12 -22.53
CA ARG A 256 -11.63 -0.87 -22.16
C ARG A 256 -10.95 0.34 -22.79
N ARG A 257 -9.62 0.43 -22.63
CA ARG A 257 -8.82 1.55 -23.14
C ARG A 257 -8.95 1.68 -24.65
N ASP A 258 -8.70 0.59 -25.38
CA ASP A 258 -8.75 0.58 -26.85
C ASP A 258 -10.13 0.95 -27.39
N LYS A 259 -11.20 0.56 -26.70
CA LYS A 259 -12.57 0.78 -27.17
C LYS A 259 -13.16 2.14 -26.78
N TYR A 260 -12.87 2.62 -25.59
CA TYR A 260 -13.59 3.78 -25.01
C TYR A 260 -12.69 4.95 -24.64
N PHE A 261 -11.39 4.74 -24.49
CA PHE A 261 -10.43 5.76 -24.07
C PHE A 261 -9.27 5.89 -25.08
N ALA A 262 -9.50 5.45 -26.32
CA ALA A 262 -8.53 5.59 -27.39
C ALA A 262 -8.58 7.01 -27.96
N GLY A 263 -7.41 7.65 -28.05
CA GLY A 263 -7.27 9.00 -28.60
C GLY A 263 -7.11 10.08 -27.54
N GLU A 264 -7.30 11.33 -27.97
CA GLU A 264 -7.26 12.49 -27.08
C GLU A 264 -8.51 12.58 -26.22
N TRP A 265 -8.40 13.29 -25.10
CA TRP A 265 -9.52 13.57 -24.20
C TRP A 265 -10.71 14.13 -24.97
N GLY A 266 -11.89 13.50 -24.81
CA GLY A 266 -13.08 13.84 -25.58
C GLY A 266 -14.38 13.79 -24.79
N PRO A 267 -15.52 13.80 -25.51
CA PRO A 267 -16.85 13.84 -24.88
C PRO A 267 -17.13 12.65 -23.95
N TRP A 268 -16.49 11.49 -24.19
CA TRP A 268 -16.57 10.33 -23.32
C TRP A 268 -15.95 10.62 -21.95
N ASP A 269 -14.72 11.14 -21.95
CA ASP A 269 -13.97 11.46 -20.74
C ASP A 269 -14.64 12.57 -19.95
N GLU A 270 -15.13 13.62 -20.63
CA GLU A 270 -15.90 14.70 -20.02
C GLU A 270 -17.16 14.21 -19.31
N ARG A 271 -17.84 13.20 -19.85
CA ARG A 271 -19.02 12.62 -19.20
C ARG A 271 -18.66 11.90 -17.91
N LEU A 272 -17.58 11.13 -17.88
CA LEU A 272 -17.11 10.49 -16.66
C LEU A 272 -16.60 11.51 -15.64
N GLN A 273 -15.92 12.56 -16.09
CA GLN A 273 -15.48 13.66 -15.24
C GLN A 273 -16.67 14.38 -14.59
N LYS A 274 -17.74 14.68 -15.35
CA LYS A 274 -18.96 15.28 -14.78
C LYS A 274 -19.57 14.43 -13.68
N LEU A 275 -19.52 13.10 -13.80
CA LEU A 275 -20.01 12.21 -12.73
C LEU A 275 -19.14 12.32 -11.47
N THR A 276 -17.82 12.49 -11.61
CA THR A 276 -16.93 12.84 -10.48
C THR A 276 -17.39 14.13 -9.79
N ASP A 277 -17.69 15.17 -10.57
CA ASP A 277 -18.15 16.46 -10.02
C ASP A 277 -19.50 16.31 -9.31
N GLU A 278 -20.42 15.52 -9.86
CA GLU A 278 -21.70 15.20 -9.22
C GLU A 278 -21.52 14.43 -7.91
N PHE A 279 -20.57 13.50 -7.84
CA PHE A 279 -20.20 12.86 -6.58
C PHE A 279 -19.76 13.91 -5.56
N TYR A 280 -18.82 14.80 -5.91
CA TYR A 280 -18.36 15.86 -5.01
C TYR A 280 -19.49 16.79 -4.56
N ALA A 281 -20.47 17.07 -5.42
CA ALA A 281 -21.59 17.94 -5.10
C ALA A 281 -22.55 17.35 -4.04
N LEU A 282 -22.52 16.03 -3.76
CA LEU A 282 -23.44 15.40 -2.82
C LEU A 282 -23.28 15.89 -1.37
N ASP A 283 -22.04 16.09 -0.89
CA ASP A 283 -21.75 16.49 0.49
C ASP A 283 -20.81 17.71 0.60
N GLY A 284 -20.93 18.68 -0.32
CA GLY A 284 -20.29 20.00 -0.19
C GLY A 284 -18.90 20.15 -0.80
N GLY A 285 -18.50 19.26 -1.71
CA GLY A 285 -17.26 19.35 -2.48
C GLY A 285 -16.14 18.42 -2.01
N PRO A 286 -14.97 18.41 -2.68
CA PRO A 286 -13.82 17.63 -2.25
C PRO A 286 -13.36 18.08 -0.86
N THR A 287 -13.25 17.14 0.08
CA THR A 287 -12.64 17.42 1.38
C THR A 287 -11.13 17.42 1.23
N LEU A 288 -10.53 18.60 1.33
CA LEU A 288 -9.08 18.79 1.31
C LEU A 288 -8.50 18.53 2.70
N VAL A 289 -7.90 17.37 2.92
CA VAL A 289 -7.19 17.03 4.16
C VAL A 289 -5.74 17.45 4.04
N ARG A 290 -5.30 18.39 4.89
CA ARG A 290 -3.89 18.79 4.97
C ARG A 290 -3.05 17.67 5.57
N VAL A 291 -2.00 17.24 4.86
CA VAL A 291 -1.01 16.29 5.37
C VAL A 291 0.29 17.04 5.71
N GLY A 292 0.35 17.64 6.90
CA GLY A 292 1.51 18.45 7.32
C GLY A 292 1.68 19.73 6.49
N ASP A 293 2.93 20.10 6.17
CA ASP A 293 3.29 21.35 5.49
C ASP A 293 3.26 21.28 3.94
N LYS A 294 2.75 20.19 3.34
CA LYS A 294 2.58 20.04 1.88
C LYS A 294 1.24 19.38 1.52
N ALA A 295 0.76 19.75 0.31
CA ALA A 295 -0.40 19.30 -0.46
C ALA A 295 -1.60 18.71 0.29
N ALA A 296 -2.77 19.30 0.07
CA ALA A 296 -4.04 18.71 0.50
C ALA A 296 -4.30 17.40 -0.26
N ALA A 297 -4.52 16.31 0.47
CA ALA A 297 -5.08 15.10 -0.08
C ALA A 297 -6.59 15.29 -0.21
N VAL A 298 -7.18 14.90 -1.34
CA VAL A 298 -8.63 14.75 -1.44
C VAL A 298 -8.96 13.44 -0.71
N GLU A 299 -9.66 13.52 0.42
CA GLU A 299 -10.33 12.33 0.92
C GLU A 299 -11.40 11.94 -0.10
N GLY A 300 -11.44 10.66 -0.45
CA GLY A 300 -12.26 10.11 -1.54
C GLY A 300 -13.76 10.42 -1.44
N GLY A 301 -14.54 9.75 -2.29
CA GLY A 301 -15.92 10.15 -2.59
C GLY A 301 -16.72 10.46 -1.32
N PRO A 302 -17.45 11.59 -1.27
CA PRO A 302 -18.09 12.06 -0.06
C PRO A 302 -19.00 10.99 0.56
N GLY A 303 -18.82 10.79 1.86
CA GLY A 303 -19.57 9.80 2.66
C GLY A 303 -19.09 8.35 2.56
N ILE A 304 -18.19 7.99 1.63
CA ILE A 304 -17.77 6.58 1.43
C ILE A 304 -17.06 6.02 2.67
N TRP A 305 -16.03 6.69 3.17
CA TRP A 305 -15.26 6.23 4.35
C TRP A 305 -16.13 6.07 5.61
N PRO A 306 -16.95 7.08 6.00
CA PRO A 306 -17.88 6.93 7.10
C PRO A 306 -18.87 5.78 6.92
N ALA A 307 -19.43 5.60 5.72
CA ALA A 307 -20.38 4.52 5.42
C ALA A 307 -19.73 3.14 5.52
N MET A 308 -18.53 2.97 4.95
CA MET A 308 -17.76 1.73 5.09
C MET A 308 -17.43 1.42 6.56
N ALA A 309 -17.10 2.44 7.36
CA ALA A 309 -16.80 2.24 8.78
C ALA A 309 -18.04 1.84 9.57
N ALA A 310 -19.17 2.51 9.33
CA ALA A 310 -20.45 2.17 9.93
C ALA A 310 -20.87 0.74 9.55
N TYR A 311 -20.72 0.36 8.27
CA TYR A 311 -21.00 -0.96 7.76
C TYR A 311 -20.12 -2.04 8.42
N ALA A 312 -18.80 -1.85 8.41
CA ALA A 312 -17.85 -2.78 9.01
C ALA A 312 -18.09 -2.95 10.52
N ARG A 313 -18.48 -1.88 11.23
CA ARG A 313 -18.85 -1.92 12.64
C ARG A 313 -20.11 -2.74 12.89
N VAL A 314 -21.19 -2.48 12.13
CA VAL A 314 -22.46 -3.21 12.25
C VAL A 314 -22.27 -4.70 11.96
N LYS A 315 -21.45 -5.02 10.96
CA LYS A 315 -21.10 -6.40 10.59
C LYS A 315 -20.00 -7.03 11.46
N LYS A 316 -19.51 -6.32 12.48
CA LYS A 316 -18.46 -6.77 13.42
C LYS A 316 -17.16 -7.22 12.72
N MET A 317 -16.77 -6.51 11.68
CA MET A 317 -15.58 -6.79 10.87
C MET A 317 -14.35 -5.98 11.27
N LEU A 318 -14.53 -4.90 12.02
CA LEU A 318 -13.40 -4.05 12.42
C LEU A 318 -12.43 -4.88 13.28
N PRO A 319 -11.13 -4.93 12.92
CA PRO A 319 -10.14 -5.63 13.70
C PRO A 319 -10.00 -5.01 15.10
N CYS A 320 -9.73 -5.85 16.10
CA CYS A 320 -9.44 -5.42 17.46
C CYS A 320 -8.20 -4.51 17.52
#